data_AF-A0AAW1Q0P3-F1
#
_entry.id   AF-A0AAW1Q0P3-F1
#
_cell.length_a   1.000
_cell.length_b   1.000
_cell.length_c   1.000
_cell.angle_alpha   90.00
_cell.angle_beta   90.00
_cell.angle_gamma   90.00
#
_symmetry.space_group_name_H-M   'P 1'
#
loop_
_entity.id
_entity.type
_entity.pdbx_description
1 polymer ?
#
loop_
_entity_poly.entity_id
_entity_poly.type
_entity_poly.pdbx_seq_one_letter_code
_entity_poly.pdbx_strand_id
1 'polypeptide(L)'
;MGIDSTFTAPRRTDFVVVVNGDLCAPCQAVMPHVTEEHSVAGLIDLQSARSGETITLLQRSLNQGMDFAAHNTTLTWLQHIGRFRRYKYFIFLNSSVRGPFFPSFMPPQWHWTRGYTDQLRGELKLVGASLVCLPTIDHGGHGPKIESWTFAVEPHTLRLLTEAGVFSVRTEKFGMGGVVIAGEYGLSNLLMRRGVAASLVICAACCCCAF
;
A
#
# COMPACT_ATOMS: atom_id res chain seq x y z
N MET A 1 -14.43 28.52 -2.71
CA MET A 1 -13.05 28.37 -3.21
C MET A 1 -12.81 26.87 -3.36
N GLY A 2 -13.34 26.21 -4.38
CA GLY A 2 -12.86 26.36 -5.76
C GLY A 2 -11.49 25.71 -5.93
N ILE A 3 -11.27 24.53 -5.34
CA ILE A 3 -10.09 23.71 -5.61
C ILE A 3 -10.26 23.25 -7.05
N ASP A 4 -9.55 23.90 -7.94
CA ASP A 4 -9.23 23.36 -9.25
C ASP A 4 -8.54 22.01 -8.98
N SER A 5 -9.31 20.93 -9.04
CA SER A 5 -8.88 19.57 -8.74
C SER A 5 -8.11 19.01 -9.93
N THR A 6 -7.26 19.82 -10.55
CA THR A 6 -6.32 19.36 -11.56
C THR A 6 -5.31 18.49 -10.84
N PHE A 7 -5.58 17.19 -10.89
CA PHE A 7 -4.67 16.12 -10.52
C PHE A 7 -3.44 16.24 -11.42
N THR A 8 -2.53 17.16 -11.12
CA THR A 8 -1.19 17.14 -11.72
C THR A 8 -0.49 15.92 -11.13
N ALA A 9 -0.71 14.78 -11.77
CA ALA A 9 -0.02 13.55 -11.46
C ALA A 9 1.49 13.88 -11.41
N PRO A 10 2.24 13.38 -10.42
CA PRO A 10 3.68 13.52 -10.44
C PRO A 10 4.16 12.97 -11.77
N ARG A 11 5.02 13.74 -12.45
CA ARG A 11 5.76 13.21 -13.59
C ARG A 11 6.52 11.98 -13.07
N ARG A 12 6.08 10.76 -13.43
CA ARG A 12 6.57 9.44 -12.98
C ARG A 12 5.87 8.82 -11.75
N THR A 13 4.55 8.76 -11.74
CA THR A 13 3.81 7.90 -10.80
C THR A 13 2.78 7.07 -11.56
N ASP A 14 2.79 5.76 -11.31
CA ASP A 14 1.77 4.84 -11.82
C ASP A 14 0.82 4.48 -10.67
N PHE A 15 -0.47 4.51 -10.94
CA PHE A 15 -1.51 4.08 -10.01
C PHE A 15 -2.00 2.70 -10.43
N VAL A 16 -1.96 1.73 -9.51
CA VAL A 16 -2.61 0.43 -9.72
C VAL A 16 -3.78 0.35 -8.74
N VAL A 17 -4.99 0.33 -9.28
CA VAL A 17 -6.23 0.27 -8.52
C VAL A 17 -6.77 -1.14 -8.62
N VAL A 18 -6.97 -1.78 -7.46
CA VAL A 18 -7.53 -3.12 -7.39
C VAL A 18 -8.96 -3.04 -6.89
N VAL A 19 -9.89 -3.64 -7.62
CA VAL A 19 -11.31 -3.69 -7.28
C VAL A 19 -11.77 -5.13 -7.22
N ASN A 20 -12.76 -5.41 -6.36
CA ASN A 20 -13.29 -6.75 -6.17
C ASN A 20 -14.75 -6.79 -6.60
N GLY A 21 -15.16 -7.90 -7.24
CA GLY A 21 -16.52 -8.15 -7.67
C GLY A 21 -16.86 -7.54 -9.03
N ASP A 22 -18.10 -7.75 -9.46
CA ASP A 22 -18.57 -7.42 -10.80
C ASP A 22 -19.04 -5.97 -10.95
N LEU A 23 -19.35 -5.31 -9.82
CA LEU A 23 -19.89 -3.95 -9.78
C LEU A 23 -18.85 -3.00 -9.20
N CYS A 24 -18.32 -2.13 -10.06
CA CYS A 24 -17.44 -1.06 -9.63
C CYS A 24 -17.99 0.31 -10.07
N ALA A 25 -18.93 0.85 -9.30
CA ALA A 25 -19.43 2.21 -9.52
C ALA A 25 -18.30 3.27 -9.52
N PRO A 26 -17.28 3.22 -8.63
CA PRO A 26 -16.15 4.15 -8.68
C PRO A 26 -15.28 4.02 -9.95
N CYS A 27 -15.27 2.85 -10.59
CA CYS A 27 -14.44 2.62 -11.77
C CYS A 27 -14.97 3.40 -12.99
N GLN A 28 -16.24 3.80 -13.01
CA GLN A 28 -16.81 4.54 -14.15
C GLN A 28 -16.01 5.80 -14.52
N ALA A 29 -15.44 6.49 -13.52
CA ALA A 29 -14.58 7.66 -13.73
C ALA A 29 -13.20 7.30 -14.31
N VAL A 30 -12.71 6.07 -14.06
CA VAL A 30 -11.39 5.59 -14.49
C VAL A 30 -11.46 4.88 -15.85
N MET A 31 -12.57 4.21 -16.16
CA MET A 31 -12.75 3.40 -17.37
C MET A 31 -12.33 4.09 -18.68
N PRO A 32 -12.65 5.38 -18.93
CA PRO A 32 -12.20 6.08 -20.14
C PRO A 32 -10.68 6.21 -20.28
N HIS A 33 -9.95 6.09 -19.17
CA HIS A 33 -8.50 6.23 -19.10
C HIS A 33 -7.76 4.88 -19.11
N VAL A 34 -8.46 3.74 -19.06
CA VAL A 34 -7.88 2.38 -19.06
C VAL A 34 -8.39 1.56 -20.23
N THR A 35 -7.88 1.86 -21.42
CA THR A 35 -8.38 1.28 -22.68
C THR A 35 -7.63 0.03 -23.13
N GLU A 36 -6.39 -0.17 -22.70
CA GLU A 36 -5.58 -1.33 -23.08
C GLU A 36 -5.94 -2.52 -22.20
N GLU A 37 -6.54 -3.55 -22.79
CA GLU A 37 -6.85 -4.80 -22.11
C GLU A 37 -5.67 -5.77 -22.18
N HIS A 38 -5.36 -6.41 -21.06
CA HIS A 38 -4.26 -7.35 -20.97
C HIS A 38 -4.75 -8.77 -20.66
N SER A 39 -4.01 -9.75 -21.16
CA SER A 39 -4.21 -11.15 -20.76
C SER A 39 -3.86 -11.31 -19.28
N VAL A 40 -4.75 -11.99 -18.56
CA VAL A 40 -4.59 -12.38 -17.15
C VAL A 40 -4.37 -13.89 -17.00
N ALA A 41 -4.06 -14.58 -18.10
CA ALA A 41 -3.84 -16.02 -18.09
C ALA A 41 -2.70 -16.41 -17.12
N GLY A 42 -3.00 -17.32 -16.20
CA GLY A 42 -2.06 -17.77 -15.16
C GLY A 42 -2.11 -16.97 -13.85
N LEU A 43 -2.98 -15.96 -13.74
CA LEU A 43 -3.21 -15.20 -12.50
C LEU A 43 -4.53 -15.68 -11.86
N ILE A 44 -4.43 -16.45 -10.77
CA ILE A 44 -5.54 -17.23 -10.19
C ILE A 44 -6.70 -16.34 -9.69
N ASP A 45 -6.41 -15.13 -9.23
CA ASP A 45 -7.40 -14.25 -8.58
C ASP A 45 -7.79 -13.01 -9.41
N LEU A 46 -7.33 -12.93 -10.66
CA LEU A 46 -7.51 -11.75 -11.51
C LEU A 46 -8.42 -12.07 -12.70
N GLN A 47 -9.56 -11.39 -12.78
CA GLN A 47 -10.55 -11.55 -13.85
C GLN A 47 -10.24 -10.68 -15.06
N SER A 48 -9.81 -9.44 -14.82
CA SER A 48 -9.46 -8.51 -15.88
C SER A 48 -8.35 -7.57 -15.43
N ALA A 49 -7.56 -7.12 -16.39
CA ALA A 49 -6.54 -6.11 -16.21
C ALA A 49 -6.60 -5.14 -17.37
N ARG A 50 -6.74 -3.85 -17.05
CA ARG A 50 -6.79 -2.77 -18.04
C ARG A 50 -5.81 -1.68 -17.66
N SER A 51 -5.04 -1.17 -18.61
CA SER A 51 -4.10 -0.08 -18.37
C SER A 51 -4.37 1.12 -19.28
N GLY A 52 -3.94 2.27 -18.78
CA GLY A 52 -3.74 3.49 -19.53
C GLY A 52 -2.32 3.99 -19.37
N GLU A 53 -2.12 5.29 -19.58
CA GLU A 53 -0.80 5.92 -19.49
C GLU A 53 -0.22 5.85 -18.08
N THR A 54 -1.00 6.22 -17.06
CA THR A 54 -0.54 6.31 -15.65
C THR A 54 -1.40 5.52 -14.67
N ILE A 55 -2.46 4.87 -15.13
CA ILE A 55 -3.40 4.15 -14.27
C ILE A 55 -3.63 2.74 -14.83
N THR A 56 -3.65 1.76 -13.94
CA THR A 56 -4.01 0.37 -14.23
C THR A 56 -5.13 -0.03 -13.30
N LEU A 57 -6.18 -0.61 -13.85
CA LEU A 57 -7.31 -1.19 -13.13
C LEU A 57 -7.19 -2.71 -13.16
N LEU A 58 -7.16 -3.31 -11.98
CA LEU A 58 -7.14 -4.76 -11.78
C LEU A 58 -8.44 -5.19 -11.12
N GLN A 59 -9.17 -6.11 -11.75
CA GLN A 59 -10.43 -6.62 -11.21
C GLN A 59 -10.26 -8.05 -10.71
N ARG A 60 -10.59 -8.26 -9.44
CA ARG A 60 -10.60 -9.55 -8.77
C ARG A 60 -12.02 -10.07 -8.63
N SER A 61 -12.18 -11.39 -8.65
CA SER A 61 -13.48 -12.04 -8.48
C SER A 61 -14.02 -11.91 -7.06
N LEU A 62 -13.17 -12.14 -6.05
CA LEU A 62 -13.56 -12.23 -4.64
C LEU A 62 -12.70 -11.34 -3.77
N ASN A 63 -13.30 -10.75 -2.72
CA ASN A 63 -12.59 -10.01 -1.68
C ASN A 63 -11.99 -10.93 -0.60
N GLN A 64 -11.29 -12.00 -1.01
CA GLN A 64 -10.58 -12.87 -0.07
C GLN A 64 -9.23 -12.23 0.31
N GLY A 65 -8.85 -12.26 1.59
CA GLY A 65 -7.62 -11.64 2.08
C GLY A 65 -7.58 -10.12 2.11
N MET A 66 -8.73 -9.47 1.87
CA MET A 66 -8.94 -8.02 2.07
C MET A 66 -7.87 -7.18 1.35
N ASP A 67 -7.44 -6.06 1.94
CA ASP A 67 -6.51 -5.12 1.32
C ASP A 67 -5.13 -5.75 1.06
N PHE A 68 -4.62 -6.61 1.96
CA PHE A 68 -3.30 -7.25 1.76
C PHE A 68 -3.27 -8.19 0.55
N ALA A 69 -4.35 -8.93 0.30
CA ALA A 69 -4.45 -9.73 -0.91
C ALA A 69 -4.57 -8.85 -2.16
N ALA A 70 -5.25 -7.70 -2.09
CA ALA A 70 -5.28 -6.74 -3.19
C ALA A 70 -3.87 -6.18 -3.49
N HIS A 71 -3.10 -5.87 -2.45
CA HIS A 71 -1.70 -5.49 -2.58
C HIS A 71 -0.89 -6.62 -3.24
N ASN A 72 -1.09 -7.87 -2.83
CA ASN A 72 -0.44 -9.03 -3.45
C ASN A 72 -0.79 -9.22 -4.93
N THR A 73 -2.06 -9.01 -5.31
CA THR A 73 -2.50 -9.03 -6.70
C THR A 73 -1.74 -7.99 -7.52
N THR A 74 -1.56 -6.78 -6.98
CA THR A 74 -0.76 -5.74 -7.62
C THR A 74 0.70 -6.18 -7.81
N LEU A 75 1.32 -6.77 -6.80
CA LEU A 75 2.71 -7.23 -6.89
C LEU A 75 2.89 -8.34 -7.93
N THR A 76 2.02 -9.35 -7.88
CA THR A 76 2.02 -10.47 -8.83
C THR A 76 1.79 -9.96 -10.26
N TRP A 77 0.85 -9.03 -10.44
CA TRP A 77 0.60 -8.39 -11.74
C TRP A 77 1.84 -7.65 -12.26
N LEU A 78 2.45 -6.77 -11.46
CA LEU A 78 3.63 -6.02 -11.86
C LEU A 78 4.83 -6.92 -12.18
N GLN A 79 4.95 -8.06 -11.51
CA GLN A 79 5.94 -9.08 -11.84
C GLN A 79 5.63 -9.76 -13.18
N HIS A 80 4.36 -10.16 -13.39
CA HIS A 80 3.89 -10.81 -14.61
C HIS A 80 4.19 -9.96 -15.86
N ILE A 81 3.93 -8.66 -15.81
CA ILE A 81 4.21 -7.75 -16.95
C ILE A 81 5.63 -7.18 -16.95
N GLY A 82 6.52 -7.68 -16.09
CA GLY A 82 7.93 -7.25 -16.04
C GLY A 82 8.16 -5.80 -15.63
N ARG A 83 7.18 -5.15 -14.98
CA ARG A 83 7.27 -3.74 -14.53
C ARG A 83 7.74 -3.58 -13.09
N PHE A 84 7.74 -4.63 -12.27
CA PHE A 84 8.10 -4.56 -10.85
C PHE A 84 9.43 -3.81 -10.59
N ARG A 85 10.47 -4.06 -11.39
CA ARG A 85 11.81 -3.45 -11.22
C ARG A 85 11.91 -1.98 -11.64
N ARG A 86 10.85 -1.41 -12.22
CA ARG A 86 10.83 -0.01 -12.69
C ARG A 86 10.60 0.98 -11.55
N TYR A 87 10.06 0.52 -10.43
CA TYR A 87 9.66 1.38 -9.32
C TYR A 87 10.79 1.54 -8.30
N LYS A 88 11.04 2.79 -7.90
CA LYS A 88 11.96 3.12 -6.82
C LYS A 88 11.31 3.01 -5.44
N TYR A 89 10.00 3.23 -5.37
CA TYR A 89 9.21 3.18 -4.15
C TYR A 89 7.85 2.59 -4.47
N PHE A 90 7.28 1.88 -3.49
CA PHE A 90 5.91 1.40 -3.53
C PHE A 90 5.15 2.05 -2.39
N ILE A 91 3.97 2.58 -2.68
CA ILE A 91 3.07 3.15 -1.69
C ILE A 91 1.76 2.39 -1.80
N PHE A 92 1.35 1.77 -0.69
CA PHE A 92 0.15 0.98 -0.58
C PHE A 92 -0.91 1.79 0.15
N LEU A 93 -2.14 1.80 -0.37
CA LEU A 93 -3.28 2.47 0.24
C LEU A 93 -4.46 1.51 0.29
N ASN A 94 -5.08 1.40 1.46
CA ASN A 94 -6.32 0.64 1.61
C ASN A 94 -7.52 1.45 1.10
N SER A 95 -8.60 0.75 0.74
CA SER A 95 -9.80 1.37 0.17
C SER A 95 -10.54 2.35 1.10
N SER A 96 -10.29 2.27 2.40
CA SER A 96 -10.87 3.15 3.44
C SER A 96 -10.15 4.49 3.58
N VAL A 97 -8.98 4.65 2.97
CA VAL A 97 -8.18 5.88 3.08
C VAL A 97 -8.89 7.02 2.37
N ARG A 98 -9.02 8.16 3.05
CA ARG A 98 -9.56 9.40 2.49
C ARG A 98 -8.50 10.48 2.48
N GLY A 99 -8.55 11.31 1.45
CA GLY A 99 -7.61 12.40 1.23
C GLY A 99 -6.65 12.08 0.07
N PRO A 100 -5.42 12.58 0.12
CA PRO A 100 -4.81 13.24 1.27
C PRO A 100 -5.36 14.66 1.53
N PHE A 101 -5.42 15.05 2.80
CA PHE A 101 -5.85 16.39 3.22
C PHE A 101 -4.63 17.21 3.61
N PHE A 102 -4.41 18.35 2.95
CA PHE A 102 -3.27 19.22 3.24
C PHE A 102 -3.69 20.55 3.82
N PRO A 103 -2.93 21.07 4.81
CA PRO A 103 -3.08 22.44 5.23
C PRO A 103 -2.82 23.42 4.08
N SER A 104 -3.50 24.56 4.09
CA SER A 104 -3.36 25.61 3.06
C SER A 104 -1.96 26.21 2.98
N PHE A 105 -1.12 26.02 3.99
CA PHE A 105 0.27 26.48 4.00
C PHE A 105 1.24 25.56 3.24
N MET A 106 0.81 24.37 2.79
CA MET A 106 1.66 23.50 1.98
C MET A 106 1.95 24.17 0.62
N PRO A 107 3.19 24.07 0.11
CA PRO A 107 3.51 24.63 -1.20
C PRO A 107 2.59 24.04 -2.28
N PRO A 108 2.07 24.84 -3.24
CA PRO A 108 1.16 24.36 -4.28
C PRO A 108 1.72 23.19 -5.12
N GLN A 109 3.04 23.12 -5.25
CA GLN A 109 3.77 22.09 -5.98
C GLN A 109 4.14 20.86 -5.13
N TRP A 110 3.82 20.86 -3.84
CA TRP A 110 4.15 19.75 -2.96
C TRP A 110 3.19 18.59 -3.22
N HIS A 111 3.75 17.40 -3.49
CA HIS A 111 2.97 16.21 -3.79
C HIS A 111 2.97 15.25 -2.59
N TRP A 112 1.81 14.66 -2.31
CA TRP A 112 1.58 13.82 -1.13
C TRP A 112 2.53 12.65 -0.97
N THR A 113 2.93 12.03 -2.08
CA THR A 113 3.86 10.89 -2.08
C THR A 113 5.20 11.27 -1.46
N ARG A 114 5.61 12.55 -1.53
CA ARG A 114 6.85 13.04 -0.94
C ARG A 114 6.91 12.88 0.56
N GLY A 115 5.76 12.95 1.25
CA GLY A 115 5.68 12.69 2.68
C GLY A 115 6.23 11.31 3.07
N TYR A 116 6.09 10.34 2.17
CA TYR A 116 6.62 8.99 2.31
C TYR A 116 8.03 8.86 1.70
N THR A 117 8.20 9.25 0.43
CA THR A 117 9.43 8.95 -0.32
C THR A 117 10.64 9.71 0.16
N ASP A 118 10.47 10.94 0.68
CA ASP A 118 11.59 11.75 1.16
C ASP A 118 12.16 11.18 2.48
N GLN A 119 11.38 10.35 3.19
CA GLN A 119 11.80 9.66 4.42
C GLN A 119 12.48 8.31 4.15
N LEU A 120 12.20 7.65 3.03
CA LEU A 120 12.80 6.37 2.64
C LEU A 120 14.25 6.56 2.16
N ARG A 121 15.14 6.87 3.11
CA ARG A 121 16.58 7.12 2.92
C ARG A 121 17.39 6.55 4.09
N GLY A 122 18.64 6.15 3.81
CA GLY A 122 19.51 5.54 4.81
C GLY A 122 18.89 4.27 5.38
N GLU A 123 18.81 4.20 6.71
CA GLU A 123 18.29 3.06 7.48
C GLU A 123 16.76 2.97 7.52
N LEU A 124 16.04 4.03 7.11
CA LEU A 124 14.58 4.05 7.11
C LEU A 124 14.03 3.38 5.85
N LYS A 125 13.45 2.19 6.01
CA LYS A 125 13.00 1.35 4.87
C LYS A 125 11.49 1.06 4.83
N LEU A 126 10.76 1.53 5.84
CA LEU A 126 9.31 1.49 5.91
C LEU A 126 8.80 2.79 6.50
N VAL A 127 7.79 3.39 5.88
CA VAL A 127 7.14 4.60 6.39
C VAL A 127 5.63 4.39 6.38
N GLY A 128 5.00 4.44 7.54
CA GLY A 128 3.54 4.30 7.69
C GLY A 128 2.83 5.64 7.92
N ALA A 129 1.51 5.66 7.76
CA ALA A 129 0.67 6.79 8.15
C ALA A 129 0.23 6.73 9.63
N SER A 130 0.23 5.54 10.23
CA SER A 130 -0.18 5.32 11.61
C SER A 130 0.66 4.24 12.29
N LEU A 131 0.80 4.35 13.61
CA LEU A 131 1.56 3.44 14.46
C LEU A 131 0.83 3.27 15.79
N VAL A 132 0.79 2.04 16.27
CA VAL A 132 0.32 1.68 17.60
C VAL A 132 1.48 1.07 18.40
N CYS A 133 1.65 1.44 19.67
CA CYS A 133 2.59 0.74 20.57
C CYS A 133 1.77 -0.34 21.34
N LEU A 134 2.00 -1.63 21.04
CA LEU A 134 1.24 -2.73 21.65
C LEU A 134 1.71 -3.03 23.08
N PRO A 135 0.79 -3.41 23.99
CA PRO A 135 1.13 -3.77 25.36
C PRO A 135 1.99 -5.02 25.43
N THR A 136 2.49 -5.35 26.62
CA THR A 136 3.34 -6.53 26.85
C THR A 136 2.62 -7.85 26.57
N ILE A 137 1.30 -7.87 26.75
CA ILE A 137 0.44 -9.01 26.48
C ILE A 137 -0.45 -8.67 25.28
N ASP A 138 0.04 -8.95 24.08
CA ASP A 138 -0.71 -8.85 22.83
C ASP A 138 -0.22 -9.93 21.86
N HIS A 139 -1.13 -10.50 21.07
CA HIS A 139 -0.80 -11.52 20.08
C HIS A 139 0.11 -11.00 18.95
N GLY A 140 0.11 -9.68 18.70
CA GLY A 140 1.01 -8.99 17.78
C GLY A 140 2.44 -8.80 18.30
N GLY A 141 2.67 -9.07 19.59
CA GLY A 141 3.93 -8.89 20.28
C GLY A 141 4.17 -7.44 20.71
N HIS A 142 4.84 -7.27 21.85
CA HIS A 142 5.12 -5.97 22.45
C HIS A 142 5.82 -4.99 21.48
N GLY A 143 5.57 -3.70 21.68
CA GLY A 143 6.27 -2.60 21.01
C GLY A 143 5.54 -2.02 19.81
N PRO A 144 6.19 -1.12 19.06
CA PRO A 144 5.56 -0.35 17.98
C PRO A 144 5.15 -1.24 16.80
N LYS A 145 4.00 -0.97 16.21
CA LYS A 145 3.50 -1.59 14.96
C LYS A 145 2.95 -0.50 14.05
N ILE A 146 3.46 -0.46 12.83
CA ILE A 146 2.88 0.31 11.73
C ILE A 146 1.55 -0.32 11.36
N GLU A 147 0.50 0.50 11.32
CA GLU A 147 -0.79 0.10 10.77
C GLU A 147 -0.78 0.25 9.24
N SER A 148 -1.52 -0.62 8.57
CA SER A 148 -1.43 -0.92 7.14
C SER A 148 -2.33 -0.07 6.26
N TRP A 149 -3.08 0.88 6.83
CA TRP A 149 -3.98 1.76 6.08
C TRP A 149 -3.26 2.48 4.94
N THR A 150 -2.07 3.01 5.20
CA THR A 150 -1.18 3.55 4.18
C THR A 150 0.27 3.42 4.62
N PHE A 151 1.10 2.85 3.76
CA PHE A 151 2.53 2.74 4.02
C PHE A 151 3.34 2.70 2.73
N ALA A 152 4.64 2.98 2.85
CA ALA A 152 5.57 3.00 1.75
C ALA A 152 6.85 2.25 2.07
N VAL A 153 7.41 1.60 1.05
CA VAL A 153 8.64 0.79 1.15
C VAL A 153 9.50 0.90 -0.11
N GLU A 154 10.79 0.60 0.02
CA GLU A 154 11.68 0.41 -1.13
C GLU A 154 11.63 -1.04 -1.67
N PRO A 155 12.05 -1.29 -2.93
CA PRO A 155 11.94 -2.60 -3.58
C PRO A 155 12.62 -3.75 -2.83
N HIS A 156 13.77 -3.50 -2.20
CA HIS A 156 14.48 -4.52 -1.43
C HIS A 156 13.65 -4.97 -0.22
N THR A 157 13.18 -4.02 0.57
CA THR A 157 12.31 -4.28 1.73
C THR A 157 11.00 -4.92 1.31
N LEU A 158 10.38 -4.46 0.22
CA LEU A 158 9.18 -5.08 -0.31
C LEU A 158 9.39 -6.56 -0.61
N ARG A 159 10.51 -6.91 -1.25
CA ARG A 159 10.87 -8.30 -1.53
C ARG A 159 10.97 -9.13 -0.25
N LEU A 160 11.63 -8.61 0.79
CA LEU A 160 11.72 -9.30 2.08
C LEU A 160 10.34 -9.55 2.71
N LEU A 161 9.45 -8.56 2.64
CA LEU A 161 8.08 -8.66 3.14
C LEU A 161 7.28 -9.71 2.34
N THR A 162 7.40 -9.72 1.02
CA THR A 162 6.77 -10.72 0.15
C THR A 162 7.30 -12.13 0.44
N GLU A 163 8.62 -12.31 0.56
CA GLU A 163 9.25 -13.60 0.88
C GLU A 163 8.86 -14.11 2.29
N ALA A 164 8.65 -13.20 3.24
CA ALA A 164 8.11 -13.52 4.57
C ALA A 164 6.60 -13.81 4.57
N GLY A 165 5.94 -13.72 3.42
CA GLY A 165 4.51 -13.99 3.28
C GLY A 165 3.61 -12.89 3.87
N VAL A 166 4.11 -11.67 4.09
CA VAL A 166 3.29 -10.58 4.67
C VAL A 166 2.04 -10.30 3.83
N PHE A 167 2.15 -10.40 2.51
CA PHE A 167 1.04 -10.19 1.56
C PHE A 167 0.24 -11.46 1.22
N SER A 168 0.53 -12.60 1.84
CA SER A 168 -0.21 -13.83 1.56
C SER A 168 -1.71 -13.68 1.81
N VAL A 169 -2.51 -14.32 0.96
CA VAL A 169 -3.97 -14.36 1.12
C VAL A 169 -4.29 -15.09 2.43
N ARG A 170 -5.15 -14.47 3.24
CA ARG A 170 -5.56 -14.98 4.55
C ARG A 170 -7.06 -14.80 4.73
N THR A 171 -7.73 -15.80 5.28
CA THR A 171 -9.18 -15.75 5.49
C THR A 171 -9.56 -15.26 6.88
N GLU A 172 -8.67 -15.40 7.86
CA GLU A 172 -8.89 -14.96 9.23
C GLU A 172 -8.38 -13.53 9.46
N LYS A 173 -9.12 -12.73 10.26
CA LYS A 173 -8.74 -11.37 10.59
C LYS A 173 -7.77 -11.26 11.78
N PHE A 174 -8.13 -11.87 12.92
CA PHE A 174 -7.47 -11.60 14.21
C PHE A 174 -6.62 -12.75 14.77
N GLY A 175 -6.67 -13.96 14.22
CA GLY A 175 -5.83 -15.06 14.68
C GLY A 175 -4.35 -14.86 14.38
N MET A 176 -3.50 -15.71 14.97
CA MET A 176 -2.04 -15.63 14.84
C MET A 176 -1.54 -15.66 13.38
N GLY A 177 -2.26 -16.37 12.51
CA GLY A 177 -2.01 -16.41 11.06
C GLY A 177 -2.86 -15.42 10.26
N GLY A 178 -3.67 -14.59 10.93
CA GLY A 178 -4.65 -13.69 10.33
C GLY A 178 -4.04 -12.41 9.76
N VAL A 179 -4.88 -11.63 9.09
CA VAL A 179 -4.46 -10.42 8.36
C VAL A 179 -3.81 -9.39 9.27
N VAL A 180 -4.32 -9.19 10.49
CA VAL A 180 -3.76 -8.20 11.42
C VAL A 180 -2.39 -8.63 11.91
N ILE A 181 -2.26 -9.84 12.45
CA ILE A 181 -1.01 -10.27 13.11
C ILE A 181 0.07 -10.63 12.11
N ALA A 182 -0.25 -11.47 11.11
CA ALA A 182 0.74 -11.95 10.17
C ALA A 182 0.94 -11.02 8.97
N GLY A 183 -0.05 -10.19 8.64
CA GLY A 183 0.05 -9.16 7.59
C GLY A 183 0.53 -7.83 8.17
N GLU A 184 -0.38 -7.08 8.78
CA GLU A 184 -0.16 -5.70 9.24
C GLU A 184 0.99 -5.58 10.24
N TYR A 185 0.93 -6.31 11.36
CA TYR A 185 2.02 -6.32 12.34
C TYR A 185 3.27 -7.03 11.79
N GLY A 186 3.09 -7.94 10.82
CA GLY A 186 4.17 -8.59 10.07
C GLY A 186 5.10 -7.58 9.39
N LEU A 187 4.58 -6.44 8.92
CA LEU A 187 5.36 -5.35 8.35
C LEU A 187 6.47 -4.89 9.31
N SER A 188 6.09 -4.60 10.55
CA SER A 188 7.01 -4.03 11.54
C SER A 188 7.85 -5.12 12.22
N ASN A 189 7.24 -6.26 12.52
CA ASN A 189 7.90 -7.38 13.19
C ASN A 189 9.06 -7.94 12.37
N LEU A 190 8.92 -8.06 11.05
CA LEU A 190 10.01 -8.53 10.19
C LEU A 190 11.20 -7.56 10.22
N LEU A 191 10.93 -6.26 10.10
CA LEU A 191 11.98 -5.24 10.02
C LEU A 191 12.72 -5.08 11.34
N MET A 192 12.00 -5.05 12.46
CA MET A 192 12.62 -5.01 13.79
C MET A 192 13.53 -6.23 14.04
N ARG A 193 13.10 -7.44 13.66
CA ARG A 193 13.93 -8.65 13.77
C ARG A 193 15.21 -8.59 12.94
N ARG A 194 15.21 -7.78 11.88
CA ARG A 194 16.37 -7.58 10.99
C ARG A 194 17.16 -6.32 11.30
N GLY A 195 16.82 -5.59 12.36
CA GLY A 195 17.49 -4.34 12.73
C GLY A 195 17.23 -3.18 11.76
N VAL A 196 16.17 -3.25 10.94
CA VAL A 196 15.81 -2.22 9.96
C VAL A 196 14.83 -1.23 10.58
N ALA A 197 15.08 0.07 10.39
CA ALA A 197 14.27 1.12 11.00
C ALA A 197 13.00 1.45 10.18
N ALA A 198 11.94 1.82 10.89
CA ALA A 198 10.66 2.27 10.35
C ALA A 198 10.28 3.65 10.93
N SER A 199 9.56 4.47 10.15
CA SER A 199 9.14 5.82 10.52
C SER A 199 7.66 6.07 10.21
N LEU A 200 7.15 7.22 10.61
CA LEU A 200 5.82 7.72 10.30
C LEU A 200 5.87 8.95 9.39
N VAL A 201 4.94 9.04 8.43
CA VAL A 201 4.57 10.32 7.82
C VAL A 201 3.74 11.07 8.84
N ILE A 202 4.30 12.12 9.44
CA ILE A 202 3.56 12.93 10.40
C ILE A 202 2.36 13.58 9.69
N CYS A 203 1.17 13.01 9.92
CA CYS A 203 -0.11 13.69 9.87
C CYS A 203 -0.97 13.14 11.01
N ALA A 204 -0.67 13.63 12.23
CA ALA A 204 -1.42 13.48 13.48
C ALA A 204 -1.77 12.04 13.96
N ALA A 205 -0.82 11.37 14.62
CA ALA A 205 -1.04 10.71 15.93
C ALA A 205 0.25 10.01 16.42
N CYS A 206 0.35 9.84 17.74
CA CYS A 206 1.33 9.08 18.50
C CYS A 206 2.69 9.73 18.83
N CYS A 207 2.64 10.72 19.74
CA CYS A 207 3.52 10.70 20.91
C CYS A 207 3.20 9.45 21.74
N CYS A 208 3.94 8.35 21.62
CA CYS A 208 3.80 7.26 22.61
C CYS A 208 4.89 6.19 22.56
N CYS A 209 6.14 6.53 22.28
CA CYS A 209 7.23 5.60 22.55
C CYS A 209 8.44 6.46 23.01
N ALA A 210 8.41 6.88 24.28
CA ALA A 210 9.58 7.40 24.97
C ALA A 210 10.51 6.21 25.27
N PHE A 211 11.76 6.31 24.82
CA PHE A 211 12.85 5.41 25.19
C PHE A 211 13.25 5.63 26.65
#